data_AF-A0A2D7U1Q6-F1
#
_entry.id   AF-A0A2D7U1Q6-F1
#
_cell.length_a   1.000
_cell.length_b   1.000
_cell.length_c   1.000
_cell.angle_alpha   90.00
_cell.angle_beta   90.00
_cell.angle_gamma   90.00
#
_symmetry.space_group_name_H-M   'P 1'
#
loop_
_entity.id
_entity.type
_entity.pdbx_description
1 polymer ?
#
loop_
_entity_poly.entity_id
_entity_poly.type
_entity_poly.pdbx_seq_one_letter_code
_entity_poly.pdbx_strand_id
1 'polypeptide(L)'
;MNFYNRYISYKTIFTLLSFFFVSLAFTDSGYITVDGETIEIDVDRSYQTPATYPRKALRLEREGYVIIEFDVAQDGSVIDPYVLEGEPAGLFNRAAMKSIRKWIYEPSTYDGVPVQVNDVQVRINFNLTAIE
;
A
#
# COMPACT_ATOMS: atom_id res chain seq x y z
N MET A 1 -39.18 22.65 -48.82
CA MET A 1 -39.11 21.59 -49.84
C MET A 1 -38.47 20.36 -49.18
N ASN A 2 -38.89 19.15 -49.55
CA ASN A 2 -38.28 17.91 -49.03
C ASN A 2 -36.85 17.73 -49.61
N PHE A 3 -35.95 16.89 -49.09
CA PHE A 3 -36.09 15.43 -48.97
C PHE A 3 -35.55 14.79 -47.68
N TYR A 4 -36.19 13.66 -47.35
CA TYR A 4 -35.86 12.72 -46.27
C TYR A 4 -34.93 11.59 -46.77
N ASN A 5 -34.58 10.65 -45.88
CA ASN A 5 -33.73 9.45 -46.05
C ASN A 5 -32.20 9.68 -46.01
N ARG A 6 -31.40 8.78 -45.41
CA ARG A 6 -31.71 7.44 -44.85
C ARG A 6 -30.80 7.09 -43.65
N TYR A 7 -31.30 6.21 -42.76
CA TYR A 7 -30.59 5.64 -41.59
C TYR A 7 -29.31 4.87 -42.00
N ILE A 8 -28.34 4.53 -41.13
CA ILE A 8 -28.32 4.33 -39.65
C ILE A 8 -26.87 4.67 -39.14
N SER A 9 -26.39 4.60 -37.88
CA SER A 9 -26.73 3.85 -36.66
C SER A 9 -26.19 4.45 -35.33
N TYR A 10 -26.60 3.83 -34.21
CA TYR A 10 -26.12 3.90 -32.81
C TYR A 10 -24.68 4.41 -32.54
N LYS A 11 -24.52 5.68 -32.15
CA LYS A 11 -23.42 6.13 -31.25
C LYS A 11 -23.88 7.10 -30.15
N THR A 12 -25.10 6.90 -29.64
CA THR A 12 -25.61 7.47 -28.37
C THR A 12 -24.98 6.79 -27.14
N ILE A 13 -23.65 6.65 -27.14
CA ILE A 13 -22.82 6.18 -26.03
C ILE A 13 -21.55 7.04 -26.01
N PHE A 14 -21.74 8.34 -25.81
CA PHE A 14 -20.66 9.32 -25.59
C PHE A 14 -20.72 9.93 -24.17
N THR A 15 -21.49 9.30 -23.29
CA THR A 15 -21.74 9.67 -21.90
C THR A 15 -21.77 8.40 -21.04
N LEU A 16 -20.60 7.77 -20.86
CA LEU A 16 -20.41 6.70 -19.88
C LEU A 16 -19.02 6.84 -19.26
N LEU A 17 -19.00 7.15 -17.97
CA LEU A 17 -17.87 7.11 -17.04
C LEU A 17 -16.50 7.56 -17.58
N SER A 18 -16.36 8.89 -17.65
CA SER A 18 -15.21 9.55 -17.03
C SER A 18 -14.78 8.85 -15.72
N PHE A 19 -13.47 8.76 -15.48
CA PHE A 19 -12.91 8.32 -14.20
C PHE A 19 -13.33 6.89 -13.77
N PHE A 20 -12.89 5.87 -14.52
CA PHE A 20 -12.16 4.82 -13.80
C PHE A 20 -10.76 5.37 -13.49
N PHE A 21 -10.71 6.24 -12.48
CA PHE A 21 -9.46 6.67 -11.89
C PHE A 21 -8.90 5.41 -11.24
N VAL A 22 -7.86 4.81 -11.84
CA VAL A 22 -7.22 3.62 -11.26
C VAL A 22 -6.66 4.07 -9.92
N SER A 23 -7.35 3.70 -8.86
CA SER A 23 -6.90 3.93 -7.50
C SER A 23 -5.74 2.98 -7.23
N LEU A 24 -4.57 3.38 -7.73
CA LEU A 24 -3.28 2.83 -7.35
C LEU A 24 -2.88 3.46 -6.00
N ALA A 25 -3.82 3.43 -5.05
CA ALA A 25 -3.66 4.03 -3.74
C ALA A 25 -2.54 3.29 -2.99
N PHE A 26 -1.73 4.06 -2.27
CA PHE A 26 -0.78 3.53 -1.29
C PHE A 26 -1.46 3.36 0.08
N THR A 27 -2.72 2.94 0.02
CA THR A 27 -3.54 2.46 1.14
C THR A 27 -3.06 1.06 1.48
N ASP A 28 -2.65 0.87 2.73
CA ASP A 28 -2.62 -0.45 3.35
C ASP A 28 -3.91 -0.64 4.15
N SER A 29 -4.29 -1.86 4.53
CA SER A 29 -5.37 -2.08 5.48
C SER A 29 -4.88 -2.83 6.72
N GLY A 30 -5.63 -2.68 7.81
CA GLY A 30 -5.47 -3.41 9.06
C GLY A 30 -6.75 -3.30 9.89
N TYR A 31 -6.69 -3.69 11.16
CA TYR A 31 -7.91 -3.92 11.95
C TYR A 31 -7.96 -3.14 13.27
N ILE A 32 -9.15 -2.64 13.59
CA ILE A 32 -9.50 -2.18 14.94
C ILE A 32 -10.49 -3.15 15.58
N THR A 33 -10.50 -3.24 16.91
CA THR A 33 -11.48 -4.04 17.66
C THR A 33 -12.36 -3.11 18.49
N VAL A 34 -13.67 -3.09 18.19
CA VAL A 34 -14.68 -2.26 18.84
C VAL A 34 -15.76 -3.18 19.41
N ASP A 35 -15.99 -3.13 20.73
CA ASP A 35 -16.94 -3.99 21.46
C ASP A 35 -16.83 -5.52 21.22
N GLY A 36 -15.69 -5.97 20.68
CA GLY A 36 -15.43 -7.37 20.32
C GLY A 36 -15.67 -7.72 18.86
N GLU A 37 -16.13 -6.77 18.04
CA GLU A 37 -16.18 -6.87 16.58
C GLU A 37 -14.88 -6.31 15.96
N THR A 38 -14.37 -6.99 14.93
CA THR A 38 -13.16 -6.59 14.19
C THR A 38 -13.57 -5.83 12.94
N ILE A 39 -13.14 -4.58 12.83
CA ILE A 39 -13.46 -3.67 11.72
C ILE A 39 -12.18 -3.42 10.92
N GLU A 40 -12.21 -3.70 9.62
CA GLU A 40 -11.13 -3.34 8.70
C GLU A 40 -11.14 -1.83 8.43
N ILE A 41 -9.97 -1.21 8.44
CA ILE A 41 -9.78 0.21 8.19
C ILE A 41 -8.57 0.44 7.28
N ASP A 42 -8.77 1.30 6.29
CA ASP A 42 -7.74 1.78 5.38
C ASP A 42 -6.78 2.74 6.11
N VAL A 43 -5.47 2.58 5.88
CA VAL A 43 -4.42 3.43 6.44
C VAL A 43 -3.50 3.96 5.31
N ASP A 44 -3.49 5.29 5.15
CA ASP A 44 -2.71 5.94 4.09
C ASP A 44 -1.32 6.37 4.58
N ARG A 45 -0.29 6.14 3.76
CA ARG A 45 1.11 6.47 4.07
C ARG A 45 1.41 7.96 3.86
N SER A 46 1.42 8.75 4.94
CA SER A 46 1.84 10.16 4.89
C SER A 46 3.34 10.33 4.60
N TYR A 47 4.19 9.39 5.02
CA TYR A 47 5.62 9.35 4.70
C TYR A 47 6.19 7.94 4.68
N GLN A 48 6.96 7.61 3.63
CA GLN A 48 7.71 6.35 3.56
C GLN A 48 9.19 6.58 3.19
N THR A 49 10.10 5.97 3.95
CA THR A 49 11.53 5.90 3.60
C THR A 49 11.79 4.65 2.74
N PRO A 50 12.38 4.76 1.52
CA PRO A 50 12.72 3.60 0.70
C PRO A 50 13.86 2.76 1.32
N ALA A 51 13.75 1.43 1.21
CA ALA A 51 14.69 0.52 1.84
C ALA A 51 16.05 0.49 1.15
N THR A 52 17.12 0.78 1.90
CA THR A 52 18.49 0.77 1.36
C THR A 52 18.90 -0.64 0.92
N TYR A 53 19.15 -0.83 -0.37
CA TYR A 53 19.47 -2.14 -0.95
C TYR A 53 20.67 -2.81 -0.24
N PRO A 54 20.58 -4.09 0.17
CA PRO A 54 21.69 -4.75 0.85
C PRO A 54 22.90 -4.92 -0.07
N ARG A 55 24.07 -4.38 0.32
CA ARG A 55 25.35 -4.56 -0.40
C ARG A 55 25.71 -6.03 -0.69
N LYS A 56 25.21 -6.98 0.12
CA LYS A 56 25.36 -8.43 -0.13
C LYS A 56 24.46 -8.91 -1.28
N ALA A 57 23.21 -8.44 -1.34
CA ALA A 57 22.26 -8.80 -2.40
C ALA A 57 22.72 -8.20 -3.74
N LEU A 58 23.10 -6.92 -3.74
CA LEU A 58 23.61 -6.20 -4.91
C LEU A 58 24.80 -6.92 -5.57
N ARG A 59 25.83 -7.29 -4.81
CA ARG A 59 27.01 -8.02 -5.31
C ARG A 59 26.71 -9.47 -5.74
N LEU A 60 25.56 -10.02 -5.39
CA LEU A 60 25.13 -11.37 -5.78
C LEU A 60 24.05 -11.33 -6.87
N GLU A 61 23.72 -10.13 -7.38
CA GLU A 61 22.67 -9.87 -8.36
C GLU A 61 21.35 -10.55 -7.97
N ARG A 62 20.99 -10.44 -6.69
CA ARG A 62 19.75 -10.98 -6.13
C ARG A 62 18.75 -9.89 -5.85
N GLU A 63 17.59 -10.06 -6.46
CA GLU A 63 16.33 -9.39 -6.13
C GLU A 63 15.53 -10.21 -5.11
N GLY A 64 14.41 -9.66 -4.64
CA GLY A 64 13.50 -10.35 -3.73
C GLY A 64 12.54 -9.40 -3.02
N TYR A 65 11.96 -9.84 -1.90
CA TYR A 65 11.02 -9.04 -1.12
C TYR A 65 11.01 -9.41 0.38
N VAL A 66 10.35 -8.57 1.18
CA VAL A 66 10.02 -8.83 2.60
C VAL A 66 8.58 -8.43 2.84
N ILE A 67 7.78 -9.29 3.48
CA ILE A 67 6.46 -8.93 4.04
C ILE A 67 6.64 -8.65 5.52
N ILE A 68 6.18 -7.48 5.97
CA ILE A 68 6.25 -7.01 7.34
C ILE A 68 4.84 -6.75 7.83
N GLU A 69 4.53 -7.20 9.05
CA GLU A 69 3.32 -6.85 9.80
C GLU A 69 3.70 -5.95 10.97
N PHE A 70 2.82 -5.00 11.31
CA PHE A 70 3.03 -3.99 12.35
C PHE A 70 1.71 -3.31 12.71
N ASP A 71 1.69 -2.57 13.82
CA ASP A 71 0.55 -1.71 14.15
C ASP A 71 0.88 -0.24 13.85
N VAL A 72 -0.15 0.53 13.51
CA VAL A 72 -0.11 1.99 13.37
C VAL A 72 -0.69 2.60 14.64
N ALA A 73 0.12 3.33 15.39
CA ALA A 73 -0.29 4.02 16.60
C ALA A 73 -1.19 5.24 16.31
N GLN A 74 -1.85 5.76 17.35
CA GLN A 74 -2.75 6.92 17.30
C GLN A 74 -2.11 8.23 16.80
N ASP A 75 -0.78 8.30 16.68
CA ASP A 75 -0.03 9.43 16.12
C ASP A 75 0.48 9.18 14.69
N GLY A 76 0.08 8.05 14.08
CA GLY A 76 0.52 7.60 12.76
C GLY A 76 1.89 6.89 12.76
N SER A 77 2.54 6.70 13.91
CA SER A 77 3.84 6.01 13.96
C SER A 77 3.70 4.48 13.90
N VAL A 78 4.67 3.83 13.25
CA VAL A 78 4.76 2.36 13.18
C VAL A 78 5.33 1.79 14.48
N ILE A 79 4.57 0.91 15.13
CA ILE A 79 4.96 0.19 16.36
C ILE A 79 5.02 -1.33 16.16
N ASP A 80 5.80 -1.98 17.02
CA ASP A 80 6.08 -3.43 17.07
C ASP A 80 6.23 -4.20 15.73
N PRO A 81 6.94 -3.65 14.72
CA PRO A 81 7.00 -4.28 13.41
C PRO A 81 7.84 -5.58 13.42
N TYR A 82 7.34 -6.60 12.74
CA TYR A 82 7.97 -7.92 12.62
C TYR A 82 7.83 -8.51 11.19
N VAL A 83 8.70 -9.47 10.85
CA VAL A 83 8.73 -10.04 9.49
C VAL A 83 7.90 -11.32 9.43
N LEU A 84 6.88 -11.34 8.59
CA LEU A 84 6.12 -12.54 8.24
C LEU A 84 6.90 -13.41 7.24
N GLU A 85 7.38 -12.82 6.16
CA GLU A 85 8.06 -13.51 5.06
C GLU A 85 9.24 -12.68 4.54
N GLY A 86 10.29 -13.33 4.05
CA GLY A 86 11.30 -12.65 3.25
C GLY A 86 12.05 -13.62 2.36
N GLU A 87 12.07 -13.35 1.06
CA GLU A 87 12.68 -14.21 0.04
C GLU A 87 13.70 -13.40 -0.77
N PRO A 88 14.98 -13.86 -0.87
CA PRO A 88 15.59 -14.98 -0.17
C PRO A 88 15.72 -14.78 1.34
N ALA A 89 15.45 -15.85 2.09
CA ALA A 89 15.44 -15.88 3.55
C ALA A 89 16.59 -15.10 4.23
N GLY A 90 16.24 -14.05 4.96
CA GLY A 90 17.17 -13.25 5.76
C GLY A 90 18.06 -12.27 4.97
N LEU A 91 18.01 -12.27 3.63
CA LEU A 91 18.88 -11.42 2.80
C LEU A 91 18.47 -9.94 2.88
N PHE A 92 17.16 -9.68 2.89
CA PHE A 92 16.57 -8.34 2.82
C PHE A 92 15.98 -7.85 4.14
N ASN A 93 15.59 -8.75 5.06
CA ASN A 93 14.84 -8.48 6.29
C ASN A 93 15.38 -7.26 7.05
N ARG A 94 16.70 -7.19 7.31
CA ARG A 94 17.32 -6.08 8.05
C ARG A 94 17.24 -4.72 7.33
N ALA A 95 17.18 -4.68 6.00
CA ALA A 95 17.01 -3.43 5.26
C ALA A 95 15.56 -2.95 5.33
N ALA A 96 14.60 -3.85 5.07
CA ALA A 96 13.18 -3.57 5.17
C ALA A 96 12.79 -3.12 6.59
N MET A 97 13.22 -3.86 7.62
CA MET A 97 13.02 -3.54 9.05
C MET A 97 13.70 -2.25 9.53
N LYS A 98 14.63 -1.67 8.75
CA LYS A 98 15.23 -0.35 9.01
C LYS A 98 14.45 0.78 8.33
N SER A 99 13.70 0.48 7.27
CA SER A 99 12.81 1.42 6.60
C SER A 99 11.46 1.56 7.30
N ILE A 100 10.82 0.44 7.65
CA ILE A 100 9.44 0.44 8.18
C ILE A 100 9.32 1.26 9.48
N ARG A 101 10.34 1.19 10.35
CA ARG A 101 10.50 2.01 11.59
C ARG A 101 10.72 3.52 11.33
N LYS A 102 10.53 3.99 10.10
CA LYS A 102 10.60 5.39 9.67
C LYS A 102 9.41 5.78 8.81
N TRP A 103 8.47 4.88 8.59
CA TRP A 103 7.23 5.19 7.89
C TRP A 103 6.28 5.84 8.90
N ILE A 104 5.49 6.77 8.40
CA ILE A 104 4.44 7.47 9.13
C ILE A 104 3.18 7.36 8.27
N TYR A 105 2.07 7.08 8.92
CA TYR A 105 0.73 7.01 8.33
C TYR A 105 -0.06 8.29 8.66
N GLU A 106 -1.20 8.49 8.03
CA GLU A 106 -2.17 9.47 8.53
C GLU A 106 -2.91 8.88 9.75
N PRO A 107 -3.05 9.63 10.87
CA PRO A 107 -3.71 9.11 12.06
C PRO A 107 -5.18 8.72 11.82
N SER A 108 -5.46 7.42 11.81
CA SER A 108 -6.81 6.88 11.65
C SER A 108 -7.73 7.29 12.80
N THR A 109 -9.00 7.55 12.49
CA THR A 109 -10.02 7.88 13.50
C THR A 109 -11.26 7.02 13.32
N TYR A 110 -11.85 6.60 14.44
CA TYR A 110 -13.15 5.92 14.50
C TYR A 110 -14.08 6.77 15.38
N ASP A 111 -15.29 7.07 14.91
CA ASP A 111 -16.24 8.02 15.54
C ASP A 111 -15.60 9.37 15.96
N GLY A 112 -14.59 9.83 15.22
CA GLY A 112 -13.84 11.06 15.49
C GLY A 112 -12.77 10.96 16.58
N VAL A 113 -12.52 9.77 17.13
CA VAL A 113 -11.47 9.48 18.11
C VAL A 113 -10.28 8.81 17.42
N PRO A 114 -9.03 9.25 17.64
CA PRO A 114 -7.85 8.56 17.12
C PRO A 114 -7.75 7.11 17.63
N VAL A 115 -7.48 6.17 16.73
CA VAL A 115 -7.37 4.73 17.03
C VAL A 115 -6.02 4.17 16.63
N GLN A 116 -5.59 3.10 17.32
CA GLN A 116 -4.51 2.25 16.86
C GLN A 116 -5.08 1.21 15.90
N VAL A 117 -4.45 1.03 14.74
CA VAL A 117 -4.80 0.02 13.74
C VAL A 117 -3.76 -1.10 13.79
N ASN A 118 -4.20 -2.34 13.90
CA ASN A 118 -3.34 -3.50 14.13
C ASN A 118 -3.19 -4.36 12.86
N ASP A 119 -2.21 -5.26 12.88
CA ASP A 119 -1.99 -6.29 11.85
C ASP A 119 -1.80 -5.74 10.41
N VAL A 120 -1.29 -4.51 10.27
CA VAL A 120 -1.10 -3.85 8.96
C VAL A 120 0.06 -4.53 8.22
N GLN A 121 -0.22 -5.13 7.05
CA GLN A 121 0.76 -5.90 6.29
C GLN A 121 1.25 -5.18 5.03
N VAL A 122 2.59 -5.08 4.86
CA VAL A 122 3.20 -4.47 3.66
C VAL A 122 4.31 -5.33 3.06
N ARG A 123 4.32 -5.43 1.71
CA ARG A 123 5.42 -6.06 0.96
C ARG A 123 6.40 -4.99 0.43
N ILE A 124 7.63 -5.02 0.93
CA ILE A 124 8.75 -4.21 0.42
C ILE A 124 9.53 -5.04 -0.60
N ASN A 125 9.48 -4.63 -1.86
CA ASN A 125 10.22 -5.27 -2.96
C ASN A 125 11.64 -4.68 -3.11
N PHE A 126 12.58 -5.51 -3.55
CA PHE A 126 13.99 -5.16 -3.76
C PHE A 126 14.40 -5.58 -5.17
N ASN A 127 14.24 -4.67 -6.13
CA ASN A 127 14.58 -4.87 -7.55
C ASN A 127 15.87 -4.11 -7.89
N LEU A 128 16.72 -4.69 -8.75
CA LEU A 128 17.98 -4.07 -9.20
C LEU A 128 17.73 -2.89 -10.15
N THR A 129 16.67 -2.96 -10.95
CA THR A 129 16.20 -1.90 -11.86
C THR A 129 15.71 -0.63 -11.16
N ALA A 130 15.59 -0.65 -9.82
CA ALA A 130 15.24 0.51 -9.00
C ALA A 130 16.47 1.18 -8.33
N ILE A 131 17.68 0.90 -8.85
CA ILE A 131 18.96 1.41 -8.31
C ILE A 131 19.72 2.27 -9.35
N GLU A 132 19.32 2.23 -10.62
CA GLU A 132 19.88 3.03 -11.73
C GLU A 132 19.30 4.46 -11.78
#